data_AF-A0A6P2EPS6-F1
#
_entry.id   AF-A0A6P2EPS6-F1
#
_cell.length_a   1.000
_cell.length_b   1.000
_cell.length_c   1.000
_cell.angle_alpha   90.00
_cell.angle_beta   90.00
_cell.angle_gamma   90.00
#
_symmetry.space_group_name_H-M   'P 1'
#
loop_
_entity.id
_entity.type
_entity.pdbx_description
1 polymer ?
#
loop_
_entity_poly.entity_id
_entity_poly.type
_entity_poly.pdbx_seq_one_letter_code
_entity_poly.pdbx_strand_id
1 'polypeptide(L)' 'MTFMGTDTLLSVNDLKVHFLRGTPAWGRPAEVVKAVDGVSFQVRRGSTLAVVGDPAPARPPPPLQ' A
#
# COMPACT_ATOMS: atom_id res chain seq x y z
N MET A 1 -27.47 -5.13 -27.37
CA MET A 1 -27.65 -4.30 -26.16
C MET A 1 -26.26 -4.05 -25.59
N THR A 2 -25.63 -2.95 -25.98
CA THR A 2 -24.23 -2.65 -25.66
C THR A 2 -24.18 -1.98 -24.30
N PHE A 3 -23.54 -2.63 -23.32
CA PHE A 3 -23.33 -2.08 -22.00
C PHE A 3 -22.36 -0.89 -22.08
N MET A 4 -22.88 0.33 -22.20
CA MET A 4 -22.14 1.57 -21.94
C MET A 4 -22.12 1.85 -20.42
N GLY A 5 -21.78 0.84 -19.63
CA GLY A 5 -21.39 1.05 -18.23
C GLY A 5 -19.91 1.37 -18.25
N THR A 6 -19.51 2.50 -17.68
CA THR A 6 -18.12 2.93 -17.53
C THR A 6 -17.19 1.72 -17.33
N ASP A 7 -16.33 1.42 -18.30
CA ASP A 7 -15.56 0.18 -18.44
C ASP A 7 -14.42 0.06 -17.42
N THR A 8 -14.77 0.31 -16.16
CA THR A 8 -13.92 0.32 -14.98
C THR A 8 -14.19 -0.95 -14.21
N LEU A 9 -13.18 -1.80 -14.09
CA LEU A 9 -13.24 -3.04 -13.33
C LEU A 9 -12.96 -2.82 -11.84
N LEU A 10 -12.08 -1.87 -11.51
CA LEU A 10 -11.71 -1.54 -10.15
C LEU A 10 -11.65 -0.03 -9.99
N SER A 11 -12.25 0.50 -8.93
CA SER A 11 -12.13 1.89 -8.52
C SER A 11 -11.69 1.91 -7.06
N VAL A 12 -10.54 2.52 -6.81
CA VAL A 12 -9.93 2.68 -5.49
C VAL A 12 -9.92 4.17 -5.18
N ASN A 13 -10.43 4.53 -4.01
CA ASN A 13 -10.51 5.92 -3.56
C ASN A 13 -9.82 6.04 -2.20
N ASP A 14 -8.94 7.03 -2.07
CA ASP A 14 -8.23 7.38 -0.83
C ASP A 14 -7.58 6.19 -0.12
N LEU A 15 -6.91 5.30 -0.87
CA LEU A 15 -6.22 4.14 -0.31
C LEU A 15 -5.12 4.59 0.65
N LYS A 16 -5.21 4.12 1.89
CA LYS A 16 -4.23 4.35 2.94
C LYS A 16 -3.74 3.03 3.51
N VAL A 17 -2.43 2.86 3.56
CA VAL A 17 -1.76 1.69 4.11
C VAL A 17 -0.66 2.18 5.02
N HIS A 18 -0.87 2.09 6.33
CA HIS A 18 0.05 2.56 7.35
C HIS A 18 0.49 1.38 8.24
N PHE A 19 1.78 1.33 8.56
CA PHE A 19 2.38 0.29 9.40
C PHE A 19 3.12 0.92 10.57
N LEU A 20 3.22 0.20 11.68
CA LEU A 20 4.11 0.56 12.78
C LEU A 20 5.51 0.00 12.50
N ARG A 21 6.52 0.87 12.57
CA ARG A 21 7.93 0.53 12.46
C ARG A 21 8.59 0.66 13.84
N GLY A 22 9.29 -0.41 14.22
CA GLY A 22 9.99 -0.51 15.50
C GLY A 22 9.14 -1.12 16.61
N THR A 23 9.81 -1.64 17.64
CA THR A 23 9.16 -2.07 18.87
C THR A 23 9.07 -0.86 19.80
N PRO A 24 7.89 -0.54 20.37
CA PRO A 24 7.81 0.49 21.39
C PRO A 24 8.73 0.11 22.57
N ALA A 25 9.64 1.01 22.93
CA ALA A 25 10.56 0.84 24.05
C ALA A 25 10.29 1.94 25.08
N TRP A 26 10.80 1.79 26.30
CA TRP A 26 10.56 2.75 27.37
C TRP A 26 10.95 4.17 26.93
N GLY A 27 9.96 5.05 26.79
CA GLY A 27 10.15 6.44 26.36
C GLY A 27 10.23 6.69 24.85
N ARG A 28 10.12 5.66 23.99
CA ARG A 28 10.13 5.83 22.53
C ARG A 28 8.92 5.14 21.86
N PRO A 29 7.94 5.91 21.35
CA PRO A 29 6.79 5.34 20.66
C PRO A 29 7.22 4.69 19.34
N ALA A 30 6.46 3.69 18.89
CA ALA A 30 6.62 3.10 17.56
C ALA A 30 6.33 4.17 16.49
N GLU A 31 7.15 4.18 15.44
CA GLU A 31 7.01 5.13 14.34
C GLU A 31 5.90 4.66 13.39
N VAL A 32 5.01 5.57 12.96
CA VAL A 32 4.02 5.25 11.93
C VAL A 32 4.62 5.50 10.56
N VAL A 33 4.83 4.44 9.79
CA VAL A 33 5.23 4.50 8.39
C VAL A 33 3.99 4.47 7.51
N LYS A 34 3.79 5.52 6.72
CA LYS A 34 2.74 5.55 5.72
C LYS A 34 3.25 4.97 4.39
N ALA A 35 2.95 3.71 4.11
CA ALA A 35 3.36 3.04 2.89
C ALA A 35 2.53 3.49 1.67
N VAL A 36 1.25 3.78 1.88
CA VAL A 36 0.37 4.42 0.90
C VAL A 36 -0.44 5.48 1.65
N ASP A 37 -0.47 6.73 1.16
CA ASP A 37 -1.20 7.83 1.81
C ASP A 37 -2.14 8.52 0.81
N GLY A 38 -3.38 8.04 0.73
CA GLY A 38 -4.48 8.70 0.02
C GLY A 38 -4.46 8.55 -1.49
N VAL A 39 -4.07 7.38 -2.00
CA VAL A 39 -4.01 7.14 -3.45
C VAL A 39 -5.37 6.74 -4.00
N SER A 40 -5.81 7.41 -5.07
CA SER A 40 -7.05 7.09 -5.79
C SER A 40 -6.74 6.72 -7.24
N PHE A 41 -7.24 5.59 -7.72
CA PHE A 41 -7.03 5.14 -9.09
C PHE A 41 -8.16 4.22 -9.59
N GLN A 42 -8.22 4.06 -10.90
CA GLN A 42 -9.18 3.16 -11.55
C GLN A 42 -8.44 2.21 -12.50
N VAL A 43 -8.85 0.95 -12.52
CA VAL A 43 -8.39 -0.04 -13.50
C VAL A 43 -9.53 -0.30 -14.45
N ARG A 44 -9.29 -0.03 -15.73
CA ARG A 44 -10.26 -0.26 -16.81
C ARG A 44 -10.08 -1.65 -17.42
N ARG A 45 -11.11 -2.16 -18.06
CA ARG A 45 -11.00 -3.44 -18.75
C ARG A 45 -9.96 -3.34 -19.86
N GLY A 46 -9.17 -4.40 -20.02
CA GLY A 46 -8.08 -4.42 -21.00
C GLY A 46 -6.88 -3.52 -20.67
N SER A 47 -6.82 -2.92 -19.47
CA SER A 47 -5.64 -2.17 -19.00
C SER A 47 -4.83 -2.98 -17.99
N THR A 48 -3.52 -2.72 -17.93
CA THR A 48 -2.61 -3.29 -16.93
C THR A 48 -2.05 -2.17 -16.07
N LEU A 49 -2.20 -2.31 -14.75
CA LEU A 49 -1.60 -1.43 -13.76
C LEU A 49 -0.38 -2.15 -13.15
N ALA A 50 0.77 -1.49 -13.14
CA ALA A 50 1.97 -1.97 -12.47
C ALA A 50 2.36 -1.00 -11.34
N VAL A 51 2.68 -1.56 -10.17
CA VAL A 51 3.23 -0.80 -9.05
C VAL A 51 4.74 -0.93 -9.09
N VAL A 52 5.44 0.19 -9.17
CA VAL A 52 6.91 0.24 -9.18
C VAL A 52 7.37 0.99 -7.94
N GLY A 53 8.39 0.47 -7.26
CA GLY A 53 9.01 1.12 -6.11
C GLY A 53 10.39 0.53 -5.85
N ASP A 54 11.23 1.28 -5.15
CA ASP A 54 12.50 0.78 -4.62
C ASP A 54 12.22 -0.26 -3.53
N PRO A 55 13.00 -1.36 -3.46
CA PRO A 55 12.83 -2.34 -2.42
C PRO A 55 13.09 -1.67 -1.06
N ALA A 56 12.11 -1.77 -0.15
CA ALA A 56 12.32 -1.37 1.22
C ALA A 56 13.35 -2.30 1.88
N PRO A 57 14.25 -1.78 2.73
CA PRO A 57 15.21 -2.63 3.45
C PRO A 57 14.47 -3.65 4.32
N ALA A 58 14.87 -4.92 4.20
CA ALA A 58 14.30 -6.01 4.99
C ALA A 58 14.62 -5.83 6.48
N ARG A 59 13.66 -6.18 7.34
CA ARG A 59 13.90 -6.23 8.79
C ARG A 59 14.95 -7.31 9.07
N PRO A 60 15.97 -7.06 9.91
CA PRO A 60 16.91 -8.10 10.31
C PRO A 60 16.16 -9.24 11.02
N PRO A 61 16.60 -10.49 10.84
CA PRO A 61 15.99 -11.63 11.53
C PRO A 61 16.10 -11.43 13.04
N PRO A 62 15.15 -11.95 13.83
CA PRO A 62 15.27 -11.96 15.28
C PRO A 62 16.56 -12.70 15.69
N PRO A 63 17.18 -12.32 16.81
CA PRO A 63 18.36 -13.02 17.30
C PRO A 63 18.05 -14.50 17.51
N LEU A 64 18.97 -15.37 17.07
CA LEU A 64 18.93 -16.79 17.40
C LEU A 64 19.12 -16.89 18.92
N GLN A 65 18.12 -17.47 19.61
CA GLN A 65 18.23 -17.83 21.02
C GLN A 65 19.10 -19.07 21.17
#